data_AF-A0AAV3F434-F1
#
_entry.id   AF-A0AAV3F434-F1
#
_cell.length_a   1.000
_cell.length_b   1.000
_cell.length_c   1.000
_cell.angle_alpha   90.00
_cell.angle_beta   90.00
_cell.angle_gamma   90.00
#
_symmetry.space_group_name_H-M   'P 1'
#
loop_
_entity.id
_entity.type
_entity.pdbx_description
1 polymer ?
#
loop_
_entity_poly.entity_id
_entity_poly.type
_entity_poly.pdbx_seq_one_letter_code
_entity_poly.pdbx_strand_id
1 'polypeptide(L)'
;MNIYRKNNDWLRHKTNIFLKENYKEIYEPKHKSVSNQFKNFVTESNQWWFVFLSVLTIFLISPLVNISFLNFLEIDHQTAIFIVDQRTTNIAAIVSITLVVVGFILNNLAVKSPLVYGLLFKKSLLYPIIYLTLSVIAIFITISTLRDTLTAFVFIRVVLVGTYFAIFILFLIGMLFRKVLLFSNEKEIEKMLDEELMIEAKQNLKRILLNRHSEEIFISTMKENGAKEYNWSYSLSSLNRIVEVEETTENKKKEKRLYDVNLVSLSNFIKNKKTNSDILYQKLNLDKIITDTHNFIWVQNIANTKTEKNRLQNSLVLKVKPSKQKDNYAIRKFYDDKFERLSEQDNHRSMEQILNSYLKLYELQMQN
;
A
#
# COMPACT_ATOMS: atom_id res chain seq x y z
N MET A 1 19.17 3.98 -4.41
CA MET A 1 19.46 5.03 -3.41
C MET A 1 18.59 4.96 -2.12
N ASN A 2 18.15 3.76 -1.69
CA ASN A 2 17.35 3.57 -0.45
C ASN A 2 18.03 2.71 0.62
N ILE A 3 19.20 2.11 0.31
CA ILE A 3 19.86 1.13 1.19
C ILE A 3 20.65 1.83 2.32
N TYR A 4 21.15 3.04 2.09
CA TYR A 4 21.87 3.87 3.09
C TYR A 4 20.97 4.62 4.10
N ARG A 5 19.64 4.41 4.06
CA ARG A 5 18.67 5.13 4.92
C ARG A 5 18.14 4.27 6.09
N LYS A 6 18.85 3.19 6.41
CA LYS A 6 18.61 2.34 7.60
C LYS A 6 19.63 2.64 8.70
N ASN A 7 20.01 3.91 8.87
CA ASN A 7 20.92 4.30 9.94
C ASN A 7 20.16 5.01 11.06
N ASN A 8 20.66 4.89 12.28
CA ASN A 8 20.14 5.57 13.48
C ASN A 8 20.20 7.09 13.36
N ASP A 9 20.85 7.63 12.34
CA ASP A 9 20.96 9.07 12.11
C ASP A 9 19.66 9.73 11.63
N TRP A 10 18.72 8.94 11.10
CA TRP A 10 17.51 9.44 10.45
C TRP A 10 16.30 9.41 11.38
N LEU A 11 15.53 10.52 11.41
CA LEU A 11 14.36 10.69 12.27
C LEU A 11 13.30 9.62 11.99
N ARG A 12 12.99 9.34 10.72
CA ARG A 12 12.02 8.29 10.36
C ARG A 12 12.48 6.91 10.81
N HIS A 13 13.78 6.63 10.80
CA HIS A 13 14.30 5.34 11.26
C HIS A 13 14.16 5.19 12.77
N LYS A 14 14.65 6.16 13.55
CA LYS A 14 14.50 6.18 15.03
C LYS A 14 13.05 6.07 15.45
N THR A 15 12.18 6.89 14.86
CA THR A 15 10.73 6.86 15.14
C THR A 15 10.14 5.48 14.88
N ASN A 16 10.50 4.84 13.75
CA ASN A 16 9.98 3.50 13.44
C ASN A 16 10.54 2.39 14.34
N ILE A 17 11.75 2.53 14.89
CA ILE A 17 12.28 1.59 15.88
C ILE A 17 11.47 1.73 17.16
N PHE A 18 11.39 2.96 17.68
CA PHE A 18 10.63 3.28 18.89
C PHE A 18 9.19 2.78 18.81
N LEU A 19 8.51 3.04 17.69
CA LEU A 19 7.12 2.62 17.52
C LEU A 19 6.96 1.09 17.44
N LYS A 20 7.93 0.35 16.90
CA LYS A 20 7.88 -1.12 16.84
C LYS A 20 8.09 -1.76 18.20
N GLU A 21 8.91 -1.15 19.04
CA GLU A 21 9.22 -1.66 20.37
C GLU A 21 8.06 -1.41 21.32
N ASN A 22 7.48 -0.20 21.29
CA ASN A 22 6.44 0.24 22.22
C ASN A 22 5.00 -0.08 21.75
N TYR A 23 4.76 -0.17 20.44
CA TYR A 23 3.41 -0.35 19.88
C TYR A 23 3.33 -1.56 18.92
N LYS A 24 3.66 -2.75 19.44
CA LYS A 24 3.71 -4.01 18.66
C LYS A 24 2.39 -4.33 17.97
N GLU A 25 1.25 -4.01 18.58
CA GLU A 25 -0.08 -4.34 18.08
C GLU A 25 -0.47 -3.59 16.79
N ILE A 26 0.18 -2.47 16.53
CA ILE A 26 -0.02 -1.60 15.37
C ILE A 26 0.86 -2.04 14.19
N TYR A 27 1.97 -2.75 14.46
CA TYR A 27 2.91 -3.18 13.45
C TYR A 27 2.70 -4.65 13.05
N GLU A 28 2.26 -4.87 11.81
CA GLU A 28 2.24 -6.22 11.26
C GLU A 28 3.66 -6.78 11.04
N PRO A 29 3.86 -8.10 11.17
CA PRO A 29 5.11 -8.76 10.78
C PRO A 29 5.47 -8.45 9.32
N LYS A 30 6.75 -8.25 9.02
CA LYS A 30 7.23 -7.86 7.68
C LYS A 30 6.76 -8.82 6.57
N HIS A 31 6.77 -10.12 6.81
CA HIS A 31 6.31 -11.11 5.82
C HIS A 31 4.83 -10.95 5.48
N LYS A 32 3.99 -10.69 6.50
CA LYS A 32 2.56 -10.43 6.32
C LYS A 32 2.33 -9.13 5.55
N SER A 33 3.10 -8.07 5.83
CA SER A 33 2.97 -6.81 5.10
C SER A 33 3.34 -6.93 3.62
N VAL A 34 4.40 -7.69 3.29
CA VAL A 34 4.81 -7.89 1.89
C VAL A 34 3.80 -8.76 1.14
N SER A 35 3.34 -9.85 1.74
CA SER A 35 2.29 -10.69 1.17
C SER A 35 0.99 -9.91 0.92
N ASN A 36 0.57 -9.10 1.89
CA ASN A 36 -0.62 -8.25 1.76
C ASN A 36 -0.43 -7.18 0.67
N GLN A 37 0.75 -6.56 0.55
CA GLN A 37 1.05 -5.60 -0.51
C GLN A 37 1.01 -6.25 -1.90
N PHE A 38 1.62 -7.43 -2.05
CA PHE A 38 1.59 -8.18 -3.30
C PHE A 38 0.17 -8.61 -3.67
N LYS A 39 -0.58 -9.15 -2.71
CA LYS A 39 -1.99 -9.52 -2.89
C LYS A 39 -2.80 -8.31 -3.33
N ASN A 40 -2.70 -7.19 -2.61
CA ASN A 40 -3.41 -5.96 -2.94
C ASN A 40 -3.08 -5.48 -4.35
N PHE A 41 -1.80 -5.52 -4.75
CA PHE A 41 -1.36 -5.15 -6.09
C PHE A 41 -1.99 -6.04 -7.16
N VAL A 42 -1.86 -7.37 -7.03
CA VAL A 42 -2.38 -8.32 -8.05
C VAL A 42 -3.91 -8.33 -8.12
N THR A 43 -4.61 -7.93 -7.05
CA THR A 43 -6.07 -7.83 -7.03
C THR A 43 -6.63 -6.53 -7.61
N GLU A 44 -5.80 -5.52 -7.91
CA GLU A 44 -6.26 -4.29 -8.56
C GLU A 44 -6.66 -4.58 -10.01
N SER A 45 -7.82 -4.06 -10.45
CA SER A 45 -8.36 -4.28 -11.80
C SER A 45 -7.43 -3.78 -12.93
N ASN A 46 -6.52 -2.85 -12.65
CA ASN A 46 -5.61 -2.31 -13.66
C ASN A 46 -4.32 -3.13 -13.85
N GLN A 47 -4.09 -4.19 -13.08
CA GLN A 47 -2.84 -4.96 -13.12
C GLN A 47 -2.91 -6.22 -14.02
N TRP A 48 -3.84 -6.25 -14.97
CA TRP A 48 -3.99 -7.38 -15.91
C TRP A 48 -2.72 -7.68 -16.71
N TRP A 49 -1.99 -6.63 -17.11
CA TRP A 49 -0.77 -6.73 -17.90
C TRP A 49 0.33 -7.52 -17.16
N PHE A 50 0.41 -7.37 -15.83
CA PHE A 50 1.39 -8.05 -15.00
C PHE A 50 1.12 -9.56 -14.98
N VAL A 51 -0.16 -9.94 -14.82
CA VAL A 51 -0.57 -11.35 -14.87
C VAL A 51 -0.27 -11.93 -16.24
N PHE A 52 -0.69 -11.25 -17.32
CA PHE A 52 -0.44 -11.70 -18.69
C PHE A 52 1.05 -11.90 -18.97
N LEU A 53 1.89 -10.91 -18.62
CA LEU A 53 3.33 -10.99 -18.84
C LEU A 53 3.98 -12.13 -18.05
N SER A 54 3.50 -12.39 -16.83
CA SER A 54 4.00 -13.52 -16.02
C SER A 54 3.69 -14.88 -16.67
N VAL A 55 2.47 -15.06 -17.20
CA VAL A 55 2.07 -16.29 -17.90
C VAL A 55 2.89 -16.43 -19.18
N LEU A 56 2.99 -15.37 -19.98
CA LEU A 56 3.77 -15.37 -21.21
C LEU A 56 5.23 -15.75 -20.96
N THR A 57 5.85 -15.19 -19.91
CA THR A 57 7.23 -15.51 -19.53
C THR A 57 7.40 -16.99 -19.19
N ILE A 58 6.44 -17.59 -18.45
CA ILE A 58 6.48 -19.02 -18.12
C ILE A 58 6.37 -19.87 -19.38
N PHE A 59 5.48 -19.51 -20.30
CA PHE A 59 5.31 -20.21 -21.58
C PHE A 59 6.55 -20.12 -22.48
N LEU A 60 7.25 -18.97 -22.49
CA LEU A 60 8.48 -18.78 -23.28
C LEU A 60 9.69 -19.51 -22.67
N ILE A 61 9.78 -19.60 -21.34
CA ILE A 61 10.90 -20.26 -20.65
C ILE A 61 10.71 -21.79 -20.63
N SER A 62 9.47 -22.27 -20.58
CA SER A 62 9.15 -23.70 -20.48
C SER A 62 9.89 -24.61 -21.49
N PRO A 63 9.96 -24.27 -22.79
CA PRO A 63 10.71 -25.08 -23.76
C PRO A 63 12.21 -25.17 -23.47
N LEU A 64 12.79 -24.14 -22.85
CA LEU A 64 14.23 -24.00 -22.60
C LEU A 64 14.67 -24.75 -21.35
N VAL A 65 13.79 -24.92 -20.37
CA VAL A 65 14.11 -25.56 -19.09
C VAL A 65 13.55 -26.97 -19.08
N ASN A 66 14.44 -27.97 -19.13
CA ASN A 66 14.04 -29.37 -18.98
C ASN A 66 13.77 -29.69 -17.50
N ILE A 67 12.53 -29.48 -17.04
CA ILE A 67 12.11 -29.88 -15.70
C ILE A 67 11.63 -31.34 -15.79
N SER A 68 12.50 -32.26 -15.40
CA SER A 68 12.26 -33.72 -15.46
C SER A 68 11.00 -34.16 -14.70
N PHE A 69 10.59 -33.45 -13.64
CA PHE A 69 9.34 -33.71 -12.91
C PHE A 69 8.06 -33.38 -13.71
N LEU A 70 8.14 -32.45 -14.66
CA LEU A 70 6.99 -32.06 -15.49
C LEU A 70 6.75 -33.03 -16.65
N ASN A 71 7.72 -33.88 -17.00
CA ASN A 71 7.62 -34.89 -18.05
C ASN A 71 6.94 -36.19 -17.59
N PHE A 72 6.22 -36.18 -16.47
CA PHE A 72 5.48 -37.37 -15.99
C PHE A 72 4.37 -37.81 -16.97
N LEU A 73 3.85 -36.88 -17.77
CA LEU A 73 2.93 -37.15 -18.87
C LEU A 73 3.71 -37.22 -20.19
N GLU A 74 3.96 -38.42 -20.68
CA GLU A 74 4.51 -38.63 -22.02
C GLU A 74 3.35 -38.53 -23.03
N ILE A 75 3.35 -37.47 -23.83
CA ILE A 75 2.26 -37.16 -24.77
C ILE A 75 2.82 -37.21 -26.18
N ASP A 76 2.22 -38.04 -27.03
CA ASP A 76 2.53 -38.07 -28.46
C ASP A 76 2.05 -36.78 -29.17
N HIS A 77 2.73 -36.40 -30.25
CA HIS A 77 2.45 -35.18 -31.01
C HIS A 77 1.00 -35.09 -31.49
N GLN A 78 0.41 -36.18 -31.97
CA GLN A 78 -1.00 -36.18 -32.41
C GLN A 78 -1.96 -35.96 -31.24
N THR A 79 -1.63 -36.54 -30.09
CA THR A 79 -2.39 -36.35 -28.85
C THR A 79 -2.26 -34.91 -28.36
N ALA A 80 -1.09 -34.28 -28.48
CA ALA A 80 -0.88 -32.88 -28.13
C ALA A 80 -1.73 -31.92 -28.99
N ILE A 81 -1.86 -32.17 -30.31
CA ILE A 81 -2.72 -31.38 -31.19
C ILE A 81 -4.17 -31.45 -30.72
N PHE A 82 -4.69 -32.65 -30.49
CA PHE A 82 -6.05 -32.85 -30.01
C PHE A 82 -6.29 -32.20 -28.64
N ILE A 83 -5.31 -32.31 -27.73
CA ILE A 83 -5.37 -31.69 -26.41
C ILE A 83 -5.48 -30.17 -26.52
N VAL A 84 -4.69 -29.49 -27.36
CA VAL A 84 -4.77 -28.03 -27.48
C VAL A 84 -6.16 -27.58 -27.92
N ASP A 85 -6.69 -28.18 -28.99
CA ASP A 85 -7.96 -27.74 -29.58
C ASP A 85 -9.15 -28.06 -28.65
N GLN A 86 -9.15 -29.23 -28.01
CA GLN A 86 -10.20 -29.62 -27.07
C GLN A 86 -10.11 -28.90 -25.72
N ARG A 87 -8.90 -28.69 -25.17
CA ARG A 87 -8.72 -28.02 -23.86
C ARG A 87 -9.01 -26.54 -23.94
N THR A 88 -8.69 -25.87 -25.04
CA THR A 88 -9.04 -24.45 -25.24
C THR A 88 -10.54 -24.24 -25.13
N THR A 89 -11.33 -25.07 -25.83
CA THR A 89 -12.79 -25.03 -25.81
C THR A 89 -13.34 -25.37 -24.41
N ASN A 90 -12.83 -26.42 -23.77
CA ASN A 90 -13.27 -26.84 -22.44
C ASN A 90 -12.98 -25.78 -21.36
N ILE A 91 -11.79 -25.16 -21.37
CA ILE A 91 -11.43 -24.10 -20.42
C ILE A 91 -12.31 -22.88 -20.65
N ALA A 92 -12.50 -22.45 -21.90
CA ALA A 92 -13.38 -21.33 -22.24
C ALA A 92 -14.82 -21.57 -21.77
N ALA A 93 -15.34 -22.79 -21.95
CA ALA A 93 -16.68 -23.16 -21.47
C ALA A 93 -16.77 -23.14 -19.93
N ILE A 94 -15.83 -23.76 -19.22
CA ILE A 94 -15.77 -23.78 -17.74
C ILE A 94 -15.74 -22.35 -17.19
N VAL A 95 -14.97 -21.47 -17.82
CA VAL A 95 -14.81 -20.08 -17.40
C VAL A 95 -16.07 -19.27 -17.67
N SER A 96 -16.69 -19.47 -18.84
CA SER A 96 -17.96 -18.81 -19.17
C SER A 96 -19.05 -19.18 -18.16
N ILE A 97 -19.19 -20.47 -17.84
CA ILE A 97 -20.13 -20.95 -16.81
C ILE A 97 -19.76 -20.35 -15.45
N THR A 98 -18.47 -20.35 -15.09
CA THR A 98 -18.00 -19.80 -13.81
C THR A 98 -18.34 -18.32 -13.67
N LEU A 99 -18.10 -17.51 -14.71
CA LEU A 99 -18.43 -16.09 -14.71
C LEU A 99 -19.93 -15.84 -14.60
N VAL A 100 -20.76 -16.66 -15.26
CA VAL A 100 -22.22 -16.59 -15.13
C VAL A 100 -22.67 -16.89 -13.70
N VAL A 101 -22.17 -17.96 -13.09
CA VAL A 101 -22.54 -18.31 -11.70
C VAL A 101 -22.04 -17.24 -10.73
N VAL A 102 -20.83 -16.72 -10.91
CA VAL A 102 -20.32 -15.60 -10.11
C VAL A 102 -21.20 -14.37 -10.29
N GLY A 103 -21.58 -14.02 -11.52
CA GLY A 103 -22.49 -12.92 -11.81
C GLY A 103 -23.86 -13.10 -11.13
N PHE A 104 -24.38 -14.32 -11.12
CA PHE A 104 -25.62 -14.64 -10.42
C PHE A 104 -25.49 -14.49 -8.90
N ILE A 105 -24.39 -14.96 -8.29
CA ILE A 105 -24.16 -14.79 -6.85
C ILE A 105 -23.93 -13.32 -6.50
N LEU A 106 -23.24 -12.57 -7.37
CA LEU A 106 -23.06 -11.11 -7.22
C LEU A 106 -24.41 -10.36 -7.22
N ASN A 107 -25.36 -10.82 -8.05
CA ASN A 107 -26.70 -10.24 -8.07
C ASN A 107 -27.53 -10.61 -6.82
N ASN A 108 -27.20 -11.73 -6.17
CA ASN A 108 -27.88 -12.23 -4.98
C ASN A 108 -27.07 -12.03 -3.68
N LEU A 109 -26.11 -11.10 -3.66
CA LEU A 109 -25.37 -10.78 -2.43
C LEU A 109 -26.31 -10.28 -1.34
N ALA A 110 -26.02 -10.69 -0.10
CA ALA A 110 -26.75 -10.24 1.08
C ALA A 110 -26.71 -8.71 1.25
N VAL A 111 -25.57 -8.09 0.92
CA VAL A 111 -25.38 -6.63 1.02
C VAL A 111 -24.87 -6.07 -0.30
N LYS A 112 -25.71 -5.27 -0.97
CA LYS A 112 -25.39 -4.61 -2.24
C LYS A 112 -24.81 -3.21 -1.98
N SER A 113 -23.50 -3.13 -1.74
CA SER A 113 -22.80 -1.84 -1.63
C SER A 113 -21.50 -1.85 -2.44
N PRO A 114 -21.09 -0.71 -3.05
CA PRO A 114 -19.85 -0.62 -3.82
C PRO A 114 -18.62 -1.09 -3.03
N LEU A 115 -18.61 -0.84 -1.72
CA LEU A 115 -17.54 -1.26 -0.83
C LEU A 115 -17.50 -2.77 -0.62
N VAL A 116 -18.65 -3.41 -0.42
CA VAL A 116 -18.77 -4.87 -0.29
C VAL A 116 -18.38 -5.57 -1.60
N TYR A 117 -18.75 -5.00 -2.76
CA TYR A 117 -18.29 -5.50 -4.06
C TYR A 117 -16.76 -5.43 -4.18
N GLY A 118 -16.15 -4.28 -3.82
CA GLY A 118 -14.70 -4.13 -3.81
C GLY A 118 -14.00 -5.14 -2.88
N LEU A 119 -14.56 -5.37 -1.69
CA LEU A 119 -14.07 -6.34 -0.73
C LEU A 119 -14.17 -7.77 -1.27
N LEU A 120 -15.30 -8.11 -1.89
CA LEU A 120 -15.53 -9.39 -2.54
C LEU A 120 -14.46 -9.64 -3.59
N PHE A 121 -14.25 -8.71 -4.52
CA PHE A 121 -13.27 -8.89 -5.60
C PHE A 121 -11.85 -9.07 -5.07
N LYS A 122 -11.48 -8.34 -4.01
CA LYS A 122 -10.16 -8.44 -3.36
C LYS A 122 -9.97 -9.77 -2.61
N LYS A 123 -10.99 -10.24 -1.87
CA LYS A 123 -10.88 -11.45 -1.03
C LYS A 123 -11.08 -12.74 -1.82
N SER A 124 -11.90 -12.73 -2.88
CA SER A 124 -12.14 -13.87 -3.77
C SER A 124 -11.07 -14.08 -4.84
N LEU A 125 -10.15 -13.11 -5.02
CA LEU A 125 -9.15 -13.11 -6.10
C LEU A 125 -9.79 -13.16 -7.50
N LEU A 126 -10.99 -12.59 -7.66
CA LEU A 126 -11.76 -12.67 -8.91
C LEU A 126 -10.95 -12.17 -10.11
N TYR A 127 -10.45 -10.93 -10.05
CA TYR A 127 -9.69 -10.33 -11.16
C TYR A 127 -8.46 -11.14 -11.58
N PRO A 128 -7.52 -11.51 -10.68
CA PRO A 128 -6.36 -12.27 -11.11
C PRO A 128 -6.69 -13.66 -11.64
N ILE A 129 -7.75 -14.33 -11.15
CA ILE A 129 -8.20 -15.62 -11.69
C ILE A 129 -8.74 -15.45 -13.12
N ILE A 130 -9.53 -14.41 -13.37
CA ILE A 130 -10.04 -14.08 -14.71
C ILE A 130 -8.88 -13.77 -15.65
N TYR A 131 -7.96 -12.89 -15.24
CA TYR A 131 -6.82 -12.51 -16.08
C TYR A 131 -5.88 -13.67 -16.36
N LEU A 132 -5.59 -14.52 -15.38
CA LEU A 132 -4.81 -15.73 -15.56
C LEU A 132 -5.47 -16.62 -16.62
N THR A 133 -6.78 -16.83 -16.51
CA THR A 133 -7.47 -17.74 -17.40
C THR A 133 -7.55 -17.20 -18.83
N LEU A 134 -7.91 -15.92 -19.01
CA LEU A 134 -7.92 -15.28 -20.32
C LEU A 134 -6.53 -15.29 -20.95
N SER A 135 -5.47 -15.11 -20.15
CA SER A 135 -4.08 -15.19 -20.64
C SER A 135 -3.75 -16.60 -21.15
N VAL A 136 -4.12 -17.64 -20.41
CA VAL A 136 -3.87 -19.04 -20.82
C VAL A 136 -4.67 -19.39 -22.09
N ILE A 137 -5.93 -18.97 -22.19
CA ILE A 137 -6.75 -19.15 -23.42
C ILE A 137 -6.10 -18.44 -24.60
N ALA A 138 -5.72 -17.17 -24.45
CA ALA A 138 -5.11 -16.39 -25.54
C ALA A 138 -3.79 -17.02 -26.03
N ILE A 139 -2.98 -17.51 -25.09
CA ILE A 139 -1.73 -18.21 -25.42
C ILE A 139 -2.03 -19.54 -26.12
N PHE A 140 -3.00 -20.33 -25.65
CA PHE A 140 -3.39 -21.58 -26.33
C PHE A 140 -3.92 -21.36 -27.75
N ILE A 141 -4.73 -20.33 -27.97
CA ILE A 141 -5.18 -19.96 -29.33
C ILE A 141 -3.96 -19.64 -30.20
N THR A 142 -3.01 -18.86 -29.68
CA THR A 142 -1.77 -18.50 -30.40
C THR A 142 -0.91 -19.73 -30.70
N ILE A 143 -0.83 -20.68 -29.79
CA ILE A 143 -0.08 -21.93 -30.00
C ILE A 143 -0.79 -22.82 -31.01
N SER A 144 -2.12 -22.92 -30.96
CA SER A 144 -2.92 -23.68 -31.93
C SER A 144 -2.74 -23.12 -33.34
N THR A 145 -2.72 -21.79 -33.50
CA THR A 145 -2.49 -21.16 -34.81
C THR A 145 -1.05 -21.30 -35.29
N LEU A 146 -0.07 -21.34 -34.38
CA LEU A 146 1.35 -21.51 -34.72
C LEU A 146 1.80 -22.97 -34.79
N ARG A 147 0.91 -23.95 -34.59
CA ARG A 147 1.25 -25.37 -34.45
C ARG A 147 2.12 -25.92 -35.58
N ASP A 148 1.86 -25.48 -36.81
CA ASP A 148 2.54 -25.96 -38.02
C ASP A 148 3.92 -25.30 -38.23
N THR A 149 4.24 -24.26 -37.45
CA THR A 149 5.53 -23.53 -37.52
C THR A 149 6.48 -23.89 -36.38
N LEU A 150 5.97 -24.53 -35.32
CA LEU A 150 6.75 -24.92 -34.15
C LEU A 150 7.33 -26.32 -34.31
N THR A 151 8.51 -26.57 -33.75
CA THR A 151 9.06 -27.93 -33.69
C THR A 151 8.22 -28.78 -32.74
N ALA A 152 8.07 -30.07 -33.06
CA ALA A 152 7.28 -31.01 -32.25
C ALA A 152 7.66 -30.98 -30.76
N PHE A 153 8.96 -30.86 -30.46
CA PHE A 153 9.47 -30.76 -29.10
C PHE A 153 8.98 -29.51 -28.36
N VAL A 154 9.04 -28.33 -29.00
CA VAL A 154 8.59 -27.07 -28.41
C VAL A 154 7.07 -27.09 -28.23
N PHE A 155 6.36 -27.57 -29.24
CA PHE A 155 4.91 -27.67 -29.22
C PHE A 155 4.43 -28.52 -28.03
N ILE A 156 4.86 -29.78 -27.92
CA ILE A 156 4.42 -30.70 -26.85
C ILE A 156 4.62 -30.10 -25.45
N ARG A 157 5.79 -29.49 -25.18
CA ARG A 157 6.09 -28.90 -23.87
C ARG A 157 5.20 -27.71 -23.52
N VAL A 158 4.92 -26.89 -24.51
CA VAL A 158 4.05 -25.73 -24.38
C VAL A 158 2.60 -26.17 -24.11
N VAL A 159 2.12 -27.19 -24.83
CA VAL A 159 0.80 -27.81 -24.57
C VAL A 159 0.70 -28.37 -23.16
N LEU A 160 1.75 -29.06 -22.72
CA LEU A 160 1.82 -29.71 -21.42
C LEU A 160 1.80 -28.67 -20.28
N VAL A 161 2.57 -27.58 -20.39
CA VAL A 161 2.51 -26.47 -19.43
C VAL A 161 1.15 -25.81 -19.39
N GLY A 162 0.53 -25.56 -20.55
CA GLY A 162 -0.82 -25.03 -20.58
C GLY A 162 -1.84 -25.98 -19.93
N THR A 163 -1.64 -27.30 -20.05
CA THR A 163 -2.48 -28.31 -19.40
C THR A 163 -2.36 -28.24 -17.87
N TYR A 164 -1.15 -28.04 -17.33
CA TYR A 164 -0.98 -27.80 -15.89
C TYR A 164 -1.62 -26.50 -15.43
N PHE A 165 -1.50 -25.43 -16.22
CA PHE A 165 -2.23 -24.19 -15.93
C PHE A 165 -3.75 -24.41 -15.92
N ALA A 166 -4.28 -25.24 -16.81
CA ALA A 166 -5.71 -25.56 -16.83
C ALA A 166 -6.17 -26.27 -15.54
N ILE A 167 -5.40 -27.26 -15.07
CA ILE A 167 -5.66 -27.94 -13.80
C ILE A 167 -5.58 -26.95 -12.63
N PHE A 168 -4.56 -26.09 -12.64
CA PHE A 168 -4.39 -25.06 -11.62
C PHE A 168 -5.56 -24.06 -11.60
N ILE A 169 -6.01 -23.60 -12.77
CA ILE A 169 -7.18 -22.72 -12.92
C ILE A 169 -8.43 -23.40 -12.35
N LEU A 170 -8.64 -24.69 -12.60
CA LEU A 170 -9.80 -25.42 -12.06
C LEU A 170 -9.79 -25.40 -10.52
N PHE A 171 -8.64 -25.61 -9.90
CA PHE A 171 -8.49 -25.49 -8.45
C PHE A 171 -8.77 -24.06 -7.95
N LEU A 172 -8.26 -23.04 -8.64
CA LEU A 172 -8.51 -21.63 -8.31
C LEU A 172 -10.00 -21.26 -8.41
N ILE A 173 -10.70 -21.76 -9.43
CA ILE A 173 -12.14 -21.57 -9.60
C ILE A 173 -12.92 -22.21 -8.43
N GLY A 174 -12.55 -23.42 -8.00
CA GLY A 174 -13.14 -24.05 -6.83
C GLY A 174 -12.96 -23.22 -5.55
N MET A 175 -11.76 -22.67 -5.34
CA MET A 175 -11.52 -21.74 -4.23
C MET A 175 -12.32 -20.44 -4.34
N LEU A 176 -12.45 -19.90 -5.55
CA LEU A 176 -13.25 -18.71 -5.82
C LEU A 176 -14.71 -18.95 -5.43
N PHE A 177 -15.32 -20.06 -5.85
CA PHE A 177 -16.69 -20.40 -5.48
C PHE A 177 -16.88 -20.48 -3.97
N ARG A 178 -15.97 -21.17 -3.27
CA ARG A 178 -16.00 -21.24 -1.81
C ARG A 178 -15.98 -19.85 -1.19
N LYS A 179 -15.14 -18.94 -1.70
CA LYS A 179 -15.06 -17.56 -1.19
C LYS A 179 -16.30 -16.75 -1.50
N VAL A 180 -16.83 -16.84 -2.72
CA VAL A 180 -18.03 -16.11 -3.15
C VAL A 180 -19.27 -16.57 -2.37
N LEU A 181 -19.39 -17.87 -2.05
CA LEU A 181 -20.46 -18.38 -1.19
C LEU A 181 -20.45 -17.79 0.22
N LEU A 182 -19.28 -17.52 0.79
CA LEU A 182 -19.19 -16.85 2.11
C LEU A 182 -19.79 -15.43 2.08
N PHE A 183 -19.74 -14.74 0.93
CA PHE A 183 -20.37 -13.43 0.75
C PHE A 183 -21.90 -13.51 0.57
N SER A 184 -22.49 -14.70 0.56
CA SER A 184 -23.95 -14.85 0.68
C SER A 184 -24.42 -14.76 2.14
N ASN A 185 -23.50 -14.82 3.12
CA ASN A 185 -23.80 -14.69 4.54
C ASN A 185 -23.43 -13.30 5.06
N GLU A 186 -24.41 -12.56 5.57
CA GLU A 186 -24.23 -11.21 6.12
C GLU A 186 -23.22 -11.18 7.27
N LYS A 187 -23.25 -12.16 8.19
CA LYS A 187 -22.33 -12.21 9.35
C LYS A 187 -20.86 -12.32 8.94
N GLU A 188 -20.58 -13.05 7.86
CA GLU A 188 -19.22 -13.18 7.32
C GLU A 188 -18.77 -11.88 6.65
N ILE A 189 -19.68 -11.18 5.96
CA ILE A 189 -19.40 -9.85 5.39
C ILE A 189 -19.07 -8.86 6.51
N GLU A 190 -19.87 -8.82 7.57
CA GLU A 190 -19.65 -7.92 8.71
C GLU A 190 -18.31 -8.17 9.39
N LYS A 191 -17.96 -9.45 9.63
CA LYS A 191 -16.65 -9.81 10.17
C LYS A 191 -15.50 -9.32 9.28
N MET A 192 -15.61 -9.47 7.96
CA MET A 192 -14.59 -8.99 7.04
C MET A 192 -14.51 -7.46 6.97
N LEU A 193 -15.64 -6.77 7.14
CA LEU A 193 -15.69 -5.31 7.22
C LEU A 193 -15.06 -4.79 8.51
N ASP A 194 -15.33 -5.42 9.65
CA ASP A 194 -14.71 -5.10 10.94
C ASP A 194 -13.19 -5.29 10.89
N GLU A 195 -12.72 -6.36 10.24
CA GLU A 195 -11.28 -6.58 10.03
C GLU A 195 -10.63 -5.45 9.21
N GLU A 196 -11.27 -5.02 8.11
CA GLU A 196 -10.73 -3.92 7.29
C GLU A 196 -10.83 -2.57 8.02
N LEU A 197 -11.88 -2.34 8.82
CA LEU A 197 -12.02 -1.16 9.67
C LEU A 197 -10.88 -1.09 10.70
N MET A 198 -10.57 -2.22 11.36
CA MET A 198 -9.44 -2.30 12.30
C MET A 198 -8.09 -2.08 11.60
N ILE A 199 -7.91 -2.57 10.38
CA ILE A 199 -6.69 -2.33 9.59
C ILE A 199 -6.57 -0.84 9.26
N GLU A 200 -7.65 -0.21 8.80
CA GLU A 200 -7.69 1.23 8.50
C GLU A 200 -7.36 2.07 9.74
N ALA A 201 -7.97 1.73 10.87
CA ALA A 201 -7.73 2.39 12.15
C ALA A 201 -6.28 2.25 12.63
N LYS A 202 -5.71 1.04 12.59
CA LYS A 202 -4.29 0.82 12.93
C LYS A 202 -3.36 1.63 12.02
N GLN A 203 -3.65 1.73 10.72
CA GLN A 203 -2.86 2.54 9.80
C GLN A 203 -2.97 4.04 10.09
N ASN A 204 -4.16 4.52 10.43
CA ASN A 204 -4.38 5.92 10.82
C ASN A 204 -3.71 6.24 12.16
N LEU A 205 -3.85 5.39 13.17
CA LEU A 205 -3.19 5.52 14.46
C LEU A 205 -1.67 5.50 14.31
N LYS A 206 -1.13 4.59 13.50
CA LYS A 206 0.29 4.56 13.16
C LYS A 206 0.78 5.89 12.57
N ARG A 207 0.00 6.53 11.70
CA ARG A 207 0.35 7.84 11.12
C ARG A 207 0.35 8.93 12.18
N ILE A 208 -0.63 8.94 13.08
CA ILE A 208 -0.71 9.90 14.19
C ILE A 208 0.50 9.73 15.12
N LEU A 209 0.77 8.50 15.58
CA LEU A 209 1.89 8.18 16.44
C LEU A 209 3.23 8.50 15.77
N LEU A 210 3.38 8.23 14.47
CA LEU A 210 4.57 8.59 13.71
C LEU A 210 4.79 10.10 13.71
N ASN A 211 3.75 10.90 13.51
CA ASN A 211 3.87 12.35 13.55
C ASN A 211 4.26 12.83 14.95
N ARG A 212 3.50 12.42 15.98
CA ARG A 212 3.72 12.80 17.37
C ARG A 212 5.12 12.42 17.87
N HIS A 213 5.50 11.15 17.76
CA HIS A 213 6.79 10.67 18.27
C HIS A 213 7.97 11.20 17.46
N SER A 214 7.79 11.46 16.16
CA SER A 214 8.83 12.13 15.38
C SER A 214 9.08 13.57 15.84
N GLU A 215 8.03 14.27 16.29
CA GLU A 215 8.15 15.61 16.85
C GLU A 215 8.88 15.57 18.19
N GLU A 216 8.50 14.64 19.07
CA GLU A 216 9.13 14.45 20.38
C GLU A 216 10.63 14.13 20.26
N ILE A 217 11.00 13.19 19.38
CA ILE A 217 12.41 12.84 19.11
C ILE A 217 13.18 14.03 18.52
N PHE A 218 12.55 14.80 17.62
CA PHE A 218 13.18 15.99 17.05
C PHE A 218 13.45 17.03 18.13
N ILE A 219 12.44 17.37 18.94
CA ILE A 219 12.54 18.33 20.05
C ILE A 219 13.60 17.90 21.06
N SER A 220 13.62 16.62 21.46
CA SER A 220 14.62 16.11 22.41
C SER A 220 16.03 16.27 21.84
N THR A 221 16.23 15.88 20.57
CA THR A 221 17.52 16.02 19.88
C THR A 221 17.97 17.48 19.81
N MET A 222 17.07 18.42 19.51
CA MET A 222 17.42 19.85 19.46
C MET A 222 17.83 20.38 20.83
N LYS A 223 17.06 20.05 21.89
CA LYS A 223 17.33 20.47 23.27
C LYS A 223 18.64 19.89 23.82
N GLU A 224 18.92 18.61 23.56
CA GLU A 224 20.18 17.94 23.94
C GLU A 224 21.41 18.62 23.33
N ASN A 225 21.26 19.23 22.14
CA ASN A 225 22.33 19.97 21.48
C ASN A 225 22.38 21.47 21.87
N GLY A 226 21.55 21.91 22.83
CA GLY A 226 21.54 23.27 23.37
C GLY A 226 20.72 24.28 22.55
N ALA A 227 19.89 23.82 21.60
CA ALA A 227 18.99 24.71 20.86
C ALA A 227 17.69 24.95 21.63
N LYS A 228 17.16 26.17 21.55
CA LYS A 228 15.90 26.60 22.17
C LYS A 228 14.78 26.62 21.14
N GLU A 229 13.59 26.24 21.57
CA GLU A 229 12.41 26.31 20.71
C GLU A 229 12.09 27.77 20.40
N TYR A 230 11.83 28.08 19.13
CA TYR A 230 11.40 29.40 18.73
C TYR A 230 9.99 29.71 19.30
N ASN A 231 9.92 30.67 20.21
CA ASN A 231 8.69 31.31 20.65
C ASN A 231 8.52 32.67 19.95
N TRP A 232 7.31 32.99 19.50
CA TRP A 232 6.99 34.27 18.87
C TRP A 232 7.28 35.48 19.79
N SER A 233 7.33 35.28 21.11
CA SER A 233 7.79 36.31 22.05
C SER A 233 9.21 36.82 21.77
N TYR A 234 10.08 36.03 21.13
CA TYR A 234 11.45 36.43 20.79
C TYR A 234 11.54 37.42 19.62
N SER A 235 10.50 37.54 18.79
CA SER A 235 10.49 38.51 17.68
C SER A 235 10.15 39.94 18.12
N LEU A 236 9.57 40.12 19.31
CA LEU A 236 9.27 41.45 19.87
C LEU A 236 10.50 42.16 20.47
N SER A 237 11.50 41.40 20.94
CA SER A 237 12.73 41.97 21.53
C SER A 237 13.75 42.48 20.52
N SER A 238 13.56 42.20 19.22
CA SER A 238 14.46 42.60 18.15
C SER A 238 13.78 43.63 17.23
N LEU A 239 13.90 44.92 17.59
CA LEU A 239 13.59 46.08 16.73
C LEU A 239 14.47 46.15 15.47
N ASN A 240 15.40 45.20 15.28
CA ASN A 240 16.18 45.05 14.07
C ASN A 240 15.66 43.87 13.25
N ARG A 241 14.95 44.21 12.16
CA ARG A 241 14.65 43.33 11.02
C ARG A 241 14.42 41.87 11.42
N ILE A 242 13.18 41.56 11.77
CA ILE A 242 12.59 40.35 11.21
C ILE A 242 12.91 40.45 9.72
N VAL A 243 13.75 39.55 9.22
CA VAL A 243 13.96 39.39 7.79
C VAL A 243 12.58 39.14 7.24
N GLU A 244 11.97 40.21 6.72
CA GLU A 244 10.75 40.11 5.94
C GLU A 244 11.02 39.02 4.93
N VAL A 245 10.16 38.02 5.03
CA VAL A 245 9.99 36.97 4.05
C VAL A 245 9.96 37.68 2.71
N GLU A 246 11.05 37.59 1.95
CA GLU A 246 11.01 37.88 0.53
C GLU A 246 9.99 36.88 -0.05
N GLU A 247 8.75 37.34 -0.20
CA GLU A 247 7.76 36.80 -1.13
C GLU A 247 8.33 36.98 -2.55
N THR A 248 9.33 36.18 -2.85
CA THR A 248 9.80 35.98 -4.21
C THR A 248 8.75 35.13 -4.90
N THR A 249 7.87 35.86 -5.59
CA THR A 249 7.14 35.52 -6.81
C THR A 249 6.37 34.19 -6.81
N GLU A 250 5.09 34.31 -7.18
CA GLU A 250 4.13 33.24 -7.49
C GLU A 250 4.67 32.22 -8.52
N ASN A 251 5.63 31.40 -8.13
CA ASN A 251 5.78 30.06 -8.67
C ASN A 251 5.11 29.16 -7.67
N LYS A 252 4.00 28.52 -8.07
CA LYS A 252 3.33 27.44 -7.33
C LYS A 252 4.37 26.40 -6.90
N LYS A 253 5.05 26.63 -5.78
CA LYS A 253 6.07 25.73 -5.22
C LYS A 253 5.30 24.49 -4.88
N LYS A 254 5.48 23.44 -5.71
CA LYS A 254 4.85 22.14 -5.51
C LYS A 254 4.99 21.78 -4.04
N GLU A 255 3.87 21.64 -3.34
CA GLU A 255 3.86 21.32 -1.91
C GLU A 255 4.75 20.11 -1.65
N LYS A 256 5.80 20.32 -0.84
CA LYS A 256 6.76 19.28 -0.49
C LYS A 256 6.41 18.71 0.88
N ARG A 257 6.25 17.40 0.93
CA ARG A 257 6.05 16.65 2.17
C ARG A 257 7.41 16.29 2.77
N LEU A 258 7.61 16.60 4.05
CA LEU A 258 8.80 16.18 4.79
C LEU A 258 8.79 14.67 4.98
N TYR A 259 9.63 13.96 4.22
CA TYR A 259 9.73 12.51 4.32
C TYR A 259 10.69 12.09 5.42
N ASP A 260 11.84 12.75 5.57
CA ASP A 260 12.83 12.36 6.59
C ASP A 260 13.74 13.55 6.98
N VAL A 261 14.41 13.42 8.13
CA VAL A 261 15.34 14.42 8.67
C VAL A 261 16.60 13.72 9.17
N ASN A 262 17.77 14.19 8.76
CA ASN A 262 19.05 13.70 9.25
C ASN A 262 19.44 14.41 10.56
N LEU A 263 19.19 13.74 11.69
CA LEU A 263 19.42 14.28 13.03
C LEU A 263 20.90 14.52 13.34
N VAL A 264 21.80 13.68 12.82
CA VAL A 264 23.26 13.85 13.01
C VAL A 264 23.76 15.09 12.27
N SER A 265 23.31 15.29 11.03
CA SER A 265 23.64 16.49 10.27
C SER A 265 23.18 17.76 10.98
N LEU A 266 21.98 17.74 11.58
CA LEU A 266 21.47 18.87 12.36
C LEU A 266 22.24 19.06 13.66
N SER A 267 22.57 17.99 14.36
CA SER A 267 23.35 18.05 15.60
C SER A 267 24.74 18.65 15.34
N ASN A 268 25.40 18.24 14.26
CA ASN A 268 26.68 18.80 13.83
C ASN A 268 26.55 20.27 13.40
N PHE A 269 25.45 20.64 12.74
CA PHE A 269 25.17 22.03 12.40
C PHE A 269 25.10 22.90 13.66
N ILE A 270 24.34 22.48 14.68
CA ILE A 270 24.19 23.20 15.95
C ILE A 270 25.53 23.30 16.69
N LYS A 271 26.27 22.18 16.81
CA LYS A 271 27.57 22.15 17.50
C LYS A 271 28.61 23.07 16.85
N ASN A 272 28.64 23.13 15.51
CA ASN A 272 29.56 23.99 14.76
C ASN A 272 29.17 25.47 14.82
N LYS A 273 27.91 25.77 15.13
CA LYS A 273 27.35 27.11 15.25
C LYS A 273 27.45 27.70 16.66
N LYS A 274 28.08 27.02 17.62
CA LYS A 274 28.23 27.51 19.00
C LYS A 274 28.82 28.92 19.02
N THR A 275 27.95 29.90 19.20
CA THR A 275 28.23 31.30 19.44
C THR A 275 27.71 31.66 20.83
N ASN A 276 27.98 32.88 21.30
CA ASN A 276 27.41 33.39 22.55
C ASN A 276 25.88 33.65 22.47
N SER A 277 25.28 33.48 21.28
CA SER A 277 23.86 33.74 21.04
C SER A 277 23.06 32.43 21.01
N ASP A 278 21.79 32.52 21.43
CA ASP A 278 20.88 31.37 21.42
C ASP A 278 20.62 30.85 20.00
N ILE A 279 20.69 29.53 19.83
CA ILE A 279 20.28 28.84 18.59
C ILE A 279 18.80 28.49 18.72
N LEU A 280 17.99 28.95 17.76
CA LEU A 280 16.55 28.77 17.71
C LEU A 280 16.16 27.73 16.66
N TYR A 281 15.10 26.95 16.93
CA TYR A 281 14.54 26.00 15.97
C TYR A 281 13.02 26.06 15.87
N GLN A 282 12.50 25.74 14.69
CA GLN A 282 11.08 25.49 14.44
C GLN A 282 10.79 23.98 14.53
N LYS A 283 9.67 23.61 15.15
CA LYS A 283 9.26 22.20 15.24
C LYS A 283 9.05 21.58 13.86
N LEU A 284 9.71 20.45 13.67
CA LEU A 284 9.53 19.57 12.52
C LEU A 284 8.98 18.23 12.97
N ASN A 285 8.00 17.73 12.23
CA ASN A 285 7.47 16.39 12.35
C ASN A 285 7.33 15.78 10.95
N LEU A 286 7.44 14.45 10.89
CA LEU A 286 7.36 13.74 9.63
C LEU A 286 6.00 13.97 8.96
N ASP A 287 5.99 13.89 7.64
CA ASP A 287 4.79 14.00 6.81
C ASP A 287 4.08 15.36 6.81
N LYS A 288 4.61 16.37 7.51
CA LYS A 288 4.17 17.77 7.41
C LYS A 288 4.51 18.36 6.04
N ILE A 289 3.62 19.20 5.54
CA ILE A 289 3.87 20.03 4.36
C ILE A 289 4.72 21.21 4.82
N ILE A 290 5.89 21.37 4.20
CA ILE A 290 6.79 22.47 4.53
C ILE A 290 6.99 23.37 3.31
N THR A 291 6.91 24.67 3.56
CA THR A 291 7.15 25.73 2.57
C THR A 291 8.57 26.30 2.69
N ASP A 292 9.10 26.37 3.91
CA ASP A 292 10.49 26.76 4.18
C ASP A 292 11.36 25.52 4.46
N THR A 293 12.45 25.39 3.71
CA THR A 293 13.44 24.32 3.82
C THR A 293 14.81 24.84 4.25
N HIS A 294 14.96 26.16 4.43
CA HIS A 294 16.23 26.84 4.58
C HIS A 294 16.40 27.50 5.95
N ASN A 295 15.31 27.86 6.65
CA ASN A 295 15.38 28.58 7.93
C ASN A 295 14.55 27.92 9.04
N PHE A 296 14.65 26.60 9.20
CA PHE A 296 14.01 25.91 10.33
C PHE A 296 14.93 25.81 11.57
N ILE A 297 16.22 26.14 11.44
CA ILE A 297 17.18 26.34 12.54
C ILE A 297 18.04 27.56 12.20
N TRP A 298 18.22 28.49 13.15
CA TRP A 298 19.04 29.69 12.97
C TRP A 298 19.59 30.19 14.31
N VAL A 299 20.53 31.13 14.28
CA VAL A 299 21.01 31.81 15.49
C VAL A 299 20.15 33.05 15.69
N GLN A 300 19.76 33.35 16.91
CA GLN A 300 18.95 34.53 17.22
C GLN A 300 19.59 35.80 16.61
N ASN A 301 18.78 36.56 15.88
CA ASN A 301 19.16 37.79 15.19
C ASN A 301 20.23 37.65 14.08
N ILE A 302 20.56 36.42 13.64
CA ILE A 302 21.56 36.18 12.59
C ILE A 302 20.95 35.27 11.50
N ALA A 303 20.88 35.80 10.28
CA ALA A 303 20.41 35.04 9.12
C ALA A 303 21.41 33.94 8.71
N ASN A 304 20.90 32.81 8.23
CA ASN A 304 21.73 31.74 7.70
C ASN A 304 22.42 32.16 6.39
N THR A 305 23.71 31.85 6.27
CA THR A 305 24.48 32.03 5.03
C THR A 305 24.01 31.06 3.94
N LYS A 306 24.38 31.29 2.68
CA LYS A 306 24.01 30.40 1.55
C LYS A 306 24.48 28.96 1.75
N THR A 307 25.66 28.76 2.33
CA THR A 307 26.21 27.43 2.63
C THR A 307 25.44 26.74 3.75
N GLU A 308 25.01 27.49 4.77
CA GLU A 308 24.18 27.00 5.88
C GLU A 308 22.78 26.61 5.41
N LYS A 309 22.15 27.45 4.57
CA LYS A 309 20.87 27.14 3.93
C LYS A 309 20.93 25.84 3.13
N ASN A 310 22.00 25.63 2.36
CA ASN A 310 22.21 24.39 1.62
C ASN A 310 22.41 23.17 2.54
N ARG A 311 23.15 23.31 3.65
CA ARG A 311 23.32 22.23 4.64
C ARG A 311 22.01 21.84 5.29
N LEU A 312 21.21 22.82 5.70
CA LEU A 312 19.88 22.60 6.28
C LEU A 312 18.95 21.94 5.27
N GLN A 313 18.92 22.40 4.02
CA GLN A 313 18.12 21.77 2.98
C GLN A 313 18.53 20.31 2.72
N ASN A 314 19.84 20.02 2.67
CA ASN A 314 20.38 18.67 2.46
C ASN A 314 20.13 17.71 3.64
N SER A 315 19.85 18.25 4.83
CA SER A 315 19.44 17.44 5.99
C SER A 315 18.00 16.94 5.89
N LEU A 316 17.19 17.51 4.99
CA LEU A 316 15.79 17.14 4.77
C LEU A 316 15.64 16.25 3.54
N VAL A 317 14.82 15.21 3.64
CA VAL A 317 14.35 14.44 2.48
C VAL A 317 12.92 14.85 2.20
N LEU A 318 12.71 15.42 1.01
CA LEU A 318 11.41 15.93 0.59
C LEU A 318 10.83 15.06 -0.52
N LYS A 319 9.54 14.75 -0.42
CA LYS A 319 8.78 14.08 -1.50
C LYS A 319 7.71 15.01 -2.02
N VAL A 320 7.49 14.96 -3.33
CA VAL A 320 6.35 15.65 -3.96
C VAL A 320 5.07 15.04 -3.40
N LYS A 321 4.12 15.88 -2.97
CA LYS A 321 2.80 15.42 -2.52
C LYS A 321 2.13 14.62 -3.66
N PRO A 322 1.70 13.36 -3.42
CA PRO A 322 0.93 12.64 -4.43
C PRO A 322 -0.41 13.35 -4.67
N SER A 323 -0.80 13.49 -5.94
CA SER A 323 -1.99 14.26 -6.37
C SER A 323 -3.32 13.64 -5.97
N LYS A 324 -3.34 12.36 -5.57
CA LYS A 324 -4.50 11.66 -5.05
C LYS A 324 -4.13 10.98 -3.74
N GLN A 325 -4.54 11.56 -2.63
CA GLN A 325 -4.53 10.87 -1.35
C GLN A 325 -5.65 9.82 -1.44
N LYS A 326 -5.32 8.51 -1.37
CA LYS A 326 -6.36 7.47 -1.22
C LYS A 326 -7.19 7.88 0.02
N ASP A 327 -8.51 7.85 -0.12
CA ASP A 327 -9.40 8.27 0.94
C ASP A 327 -9.28 7.28 2.10
N ASN A 328 -8.49 7.65 3.11
CA ASN A 328 -8.08 6.78 4.22
C ASN A 328 -9.21 6.53 5.25
N TYR A 329 -10.45 6.90 4.88
CA TYR A 329 -11.63 6.86 5.74
C TYR A 329 -12.84 6.20 5.04
N ALA A 330 -12.63 5.50 3.92
CA ALA A 330 -13.72 4.93 3.14
C ALA A 330 -14.52 3.87 3.94
N ILE A 331 -13.85 3.05 4.75
CA ILE A 331 -14.53 2.05 5.58
C ILE A 331 -15.24 2.74 6.75
N ARG A 332 -14.59 3.69 7.41
CA ARG A 332 -15.23 4.47 8.49
C ARG A 332 -16.49 5.19 8.01
N LYS A 333 -16.41 5.88 6.87
CA LYS A 333 -17.57 6.57 6.28
C LYS A 333 -18.71 5.61 5.97
N PHE A 334 -18.40 4.40 5.51
CA PHE A 334 -19.41 3.36 5.31
C PHE A 334 -20.12 2.95 6.62
N TYR A 335 -19.39 2.86 7.74
CA TYR A 335 -20.00 2.60 9.05
C TYR A 335 -20.82 3.79 9.54
N ASP A 336 -20.32 5.02 9.37
CA ASP A 336 -21.03 6.25 9.74
C ASP A 336 -22.37 6.34 8.96
N ASP A 337 -22.33 6.15 7.64
CA ASP A 337 -23.52 6.15 6.77
C ASP A 337 -24.48 4.98 7.11
N LYS A 338 -23.96 3.80 7.49
CA LYS A 338 -24.79 2.64 7.89
C LYS A 338 -25.47 2.91 9.25
N PHE A 339 -24.77 3.53 10.19
CA PHE A 339 -25.31 3.89 11.49
C PHE A 339 -26.44 4.91 11.38
N GLU A 340 -26.24 5.96 10.59
CA GLU A 340 -27.27 6.99 10.32
C GLU A 340 -28.55 6.36 9.78
N ARG A 341 -28.44 5.52 8.74
CA ARG A 341 -29.60 4.82 8.17
C ARG A 341 -30.31 3.88 9.16
N LEU A 342 -29.55 3.17 9.99
CA LEU A 342 -30.14 2.26 10.98
C LEU A 342 -30.81 3.01 12.13
N SER A 343 -30.32 4.21 12.45
CA SER A 343 -30.95 5.13 13.39
C SER A 343 -32.27 5.66 12.86
N GLU A 344 -32.35 5.97 11.57
CA GLU A 344 -33.61 6.39 10.92
C GLU A 344 -34.65 5.25 10.84
N GLN A 345 -34.20 4.00 10.92
CA GLN A 345 -35.05 2.80 10.80
C GLN A 345 -35.43 2.17 12.15
N ASP A 346 -35.07 2.78 13.29
CA ASP A 346 -35.27 2.25 14.65
C ASP A 346 -34.76 0.80 14.85
N ASN A 347 -33.74 0.39 14.09
CA ASN A 347 -33.20 -0.96 14.17
C ASN A 347 -32.09 -1.07 15.23
N HIS A 348 -32.51 -1.09 16.50
CA HIS A 348 -31.61 -1.03 17.66
C HIS A 348 -30.58 -2.17 17.74
N ARG A 349 -30.92 -3.39 17.32
CA ARG A 349 -30.01 -4.55 17.39
C ARG A 349 -28.85 -4.45 16.40
N SER A 350 -29.11 -3.99 15.18
CA SER A 350 -28.06 -3.79 14.17
C SER A 350 -27.18 -2.58 14.49
N MET A 351 -27.72 -1.56 15.19
CA MET A 351 -26.93 -0.45 15.70
C MET A 351 -25.92 -0.88 16.78
N GLU A 352 -26.32 -1.78 17.69
CA GLU A 352 -25.42 -2.30 18.74
C GLU A 352 -24.17 -2.96 18.17
N GLN A 353 -24.28 -3.67 17.05
CA GLN A 353 -23.13 -4.29 16.38
C GLN A 353 -22.13 -3.24 15.85
N ILE A 354 -22.63 -2.15 15.26
CA ILE A 354 -21.79 -1.04 14.81
C ILE A 354 -21.11 -0.34 16.00
N LEU A 355 -21.85 -0.12 17.09
CA LEU A 355 -21.32 0.48 18.31
C LEU A 355 -20.23 -0.39 18.94
N ASN A 356 -20.37 -1.72 18.92
CA ASN A 356 -19.33 -2.64 19.37
C ASN A 356 -18.05 -2.52 18.52
N SER A 357 -18.17 -2.32 17.21
CA SER A 357 -17.01 -2.06 16.34
C SER A 357 -16.35 -0.71 16.66
N TYR A 358 -17.12 0.34 16.94
CA TYR A 358 -16.56 1.61 17.43
C TYR A 358 -15.93 1.51 18.81
N LEU A 359 -16.50 0.70 19.72
CA LEU A 359 -15.95 0.49 21.04
C LEU A 359 -14.56 -0.16 20.96
N LYS A 360 -14.38 -1.18 20.11
CA LYS A 360 -13.06 -1.77 19.84
C LYS A 360 -12.06 -0.76 19.27
N LEU A 361 -12.52 0.14 18.41
CA LEU A 361 -11.68 1.22 17.87
C LEU A 361 -11.26 2.21 18.97
N TYR A 362 -12.17 2.53 19.88
CA TYR A 362 -11.90 3.41 21.01
C TYR A 362 -10.94 2.78 22.01
N GLU A 363 -11.13 1.50 22.36
CA GLU A 363 -10.20 0.73 23.21
C GLU A 363 -8.78 0.74 22.63
N LEU A 364 -8.65 0.50 21.31
CA LEU A 364 -7.37 0.57 20.62
C LEU A 364 -6.73 1.96 20.73
N GLN A 365 -7.52 3.04 20.64
CA GLN A 365 -7.01 4.41 20.78
C GLN A 365 -6.65 4.76 22.23
N MET A 366 -7.36 4.21 23.21
CA MET A 366 -7.07 4.46 24.63
C MET A 366 -5.81 3.74 25.11
N GLN A 367 -5.48 2.61 24.51
CA GLN A 367 -4.28 1.83 24.86
C GLN A 367 -2.98 2.41 24.29
N ASN A 368 -3.03 3.35 23.33
CA ASN A 368 -1.87 3.79 22.54
C ASN A 368 -1.77 5.31 22.41
#